data_AF-A0A3D5WPE3-F1
#
_entry.id   AF-A0A3D5WPE3-F1
#
_cell.length_a   1.000
_cell.length_b   1.000
_cell.length_c   1.000
_cell.angle_alpha   90.00
_cell.angle_beta   90.00
_cell.angle_gamma   90.00
#
_symmetry.space_group_name_H-M   'P 1'
#
loop_
_entity.id
_entity.type
_entity.pdbx_description
1 polymer ?
#
loop_
_entity_poly.entity_id
_entity_poly.type
_entity_poly.pdbx_seq_one_letter_code
_entity_poly.pdbx_strand_id
1 'polypeptide(L)'
;MNLPEAFLARMKKQLGAEYDAFVASYDADTSYGLRLNLLKGTVDEIIPVLPFALTNVPWIPEGFHVSSTERPGKHILHEAGAYYIQDPS
;
A
#
# COMPACT_ATOMS: atom_id res chain seq x y z
N MET A 1 16.18 -9.25 -6.54
CA MET A 1 15.27 -9.27 -7.71
C MET A 1 15.51 -10.51 -8.58
N ASN A 2 14.46 -11.30 -8.90
CA ASN A 2 14.53 -12.41 -9.87
C ASN A 2 13.43 -12.23 -10.93
N LEU A 3 13.70 -11.42 -11.96
CA LEU A 3 12.75 -11.10 -13.03
C LEU A 3 13.15 -11.77 -14.35
N PRO A 4 12.18 -12.17 -15.20
CA PRO A 4 12.49 -12.75 -16.50
C PRO A 4 13.27 -11.79 -17.40
N GLU A 5 14.30 -12.26 -18.08
CA GLU A 5 15.16 -11.43 -18.93
C GLU A 5 14.38 -10.76 -20.08
N ALA A 6 13.42 -11.48 -20.67
CA ALA A 6 12.53 -10.93 -21.70
C ALA A 6 11.68 -9.77 -21.18
N PHE A 7 11.30 -9.78 -19.90
CA PHE A 7 10.58 -8.66 -19.27
C PHE A 7 11.49 -7.45 -19.13
N LEU A 8 12.70 -7.63 -18.61
CA LEU A 8 13.68 -6.56 -18.43
C LEU A 8 14.04 -5.90 -19.77
N ALA A 9 14.31 -6.68 -20.81
CA ALA A 9 14.61 -6.16 -22.15
C ALA A 9 13.44 -5.32 -22.73
N ARG A 10 12.19 -5.77 -22.53
CA ARG A 10 10.99 -5.03 -22.94
C ARG A 10 10.84 -3.72 -22.16
N MET A 11 10.99 -3.76 -20.84
CA MET A 11 10.88 -2.56 -19.98
C MET A 11 11.98 -1.54 -20.29
N LYS A 12 13.22 -1.98 -20.52
CA LYS A 12 14.32 -1.10 -20.91
C LYS A 12 14.04 -0.34 -22.21
N LYS A 13 13.44 -1.02 -23.20
CA LYS A 13 13.05 -0.39 -24.46
C LYS A 13 11.89 0.61 -24.29
N GLN A 14 10.92 0.30 -23.42
CA GLN A 14 9.73 1.16 -23.22
C GLN A 14 10.03 2.40 -22.37
N LEU A 15 10.82 2.23 -21.31
CA LEU A 15 11.06 3.27 -20.31
C LEU A 15 12.30 4.14 -20.61
N GLY A 16 13.25 3.63 -21.41
CA GLY A 16 14.44 4.39 -21.79
C GLY A 16 15.20 4.92 -20.57
N ALA A 17 15.21 6.24 -20.39
CA ALA A 17 15.89 6.91 -19.26
C ALA A 17 15.28 6.58 -17.89
N GLU A 18 14.01 6.17 -17.82
CA GLU A 18 13.33 5.83 -16.56
C GLU A 18 13.57 4.38 -16.13
N TYR A 19 14.20 3.56 -16.98
CA TYR A 19 14.40 2.14 -16.70
C TYR A 19 15.18 1.88 -15.42
N ASP A 20 16.25 2.63 -15.17
CA ASP A 20 17.10 2.41 -14.00
C ASP A 20 16.35 2.70 -12.69
N ALA A 21 15.51 3.75 -12.68
CA ALA A 21 14.64 4.07 -11.55
C ALA A 21 13.55 2.99 -11.34
N PHE A 22 12.98 2.46 -12.42
CA PHE A 22 12.03 1.37 -12.36
C PHE A 22 12.63 0.08 -11.81
N VAL A 23 13.87 -0.28 -12.19
CA VAL A 23 14.54 -1.46 -11.63
C VAL A 23 14.86 -1.25 -10.15
N ALA A 24 15.34 -0.06 -9.78
CA ALA A 24 15.63 0.26 -8.38
C ALA A 24 14.39 0.21 -7.47
N SER A 25 13.19 0.46 -7.99
CA SER A 25 11.96 0.46 -7.17
C SER A 25 11.57 -0.92 -6.64
N TYR A 26 12.03 -2.01 -7.27
CA TYR A 26 11.79 -3.37 -6.76
C TYR A 26 12.64 -3.73 -5.55
N ASP A 27 13.72 -2.98 -5.28
CA ASP A 27 14.51 -3.12 -4.06
C ASP A 27 13.98 -2.20 -2.94
N ALA A 28 12.98 -1.36 -3.22
CA ALA A 28 12.29 -0.58 -2.21
C ALA A 28 11.39 -1.46 -1.34
N ASP A 29 11.15 -1.02 -0.11
CA ASP A 29 10.23 -1.70 0.79
C ASP A 29 8.83 -1.76 0.21
N THR A 30 8.17 -2.91 0.40
CA THR A 30 6.78 -3.09 0.00
C THR A 30 5.91 -2.11 0.78
N SER A 31 5.22 -1.23 0.06
CA SER A 31 4.19 -0.39 0.66
C SER A 31 2.95 -1.24 0.90
N TYR A 32 2.36 -1.10 2.07
CA TYR A 32 1.06 -1.69 2.38
C TYR A 32 0.07 -0.55 2.57
N GLY A 33 -1.14 -0.74 2.05
CA GLY A 33 -2.24 0.19 2.25
C GLY A 33 -3.41 -0.47 2.96
N LEU A 34 -4.17 0.36 3.66
CA LEU A 34 -5.51 0.03 4.10
C LEU A 34 -6.47 1.15 3.74
N ARG A 35 -7.74 0.79 3.49
CA ARG A 35 -8.82 1.74 3.23
C ARG A 35 -9.94 1.54 4.23
N LEU A 36 -10.33 2.61 4.91
CA LEU A 36 -11.39 2.57 5.91
C LEU A 36 -12.74 2.32 5.26
N ASN A 37 -13.59 1.56 5.96
CA ASN A 37 -14.98 1.34 5.55
C ASN A 37 -15.87 2.45 6.12
N LEU A 38 -16.18 3.44 5.30
CA LEU A 38 -16.99 4.59 5.71
C LEU A 38 -18.46 4.24 6.03
N LEU A 39 -18.90 3.01 5.77
CA LEU A 39 -20.20 2.51 6.23
C LEU A 39 -20.20 2.13 7.72
N LYS A 40 -19.02 2.04 8.35
CA LYS A 40 -18.83 1.67 9.75
C LYS A 40 -18.50 2.86 10.67
N GLY A 41 -18.21 4.02 10.08
CA GLY A 41 -17.82 5.25 10.80
C GLY A 41 -17.03 6.18 9.91
N THR A 42 -16.67 7.35 10.44
CA THR A 42 -15.85 8.35 9.75
C THR A 42 -14.35 8.11 9.97
N VAL A 43 -13.52 8.77 9.17
CA VAL A 43 -12.06 8.72 9.31
C VAL A 43 -11.62 9.15 10.71
N ASP A 44 -12.16 10.26 11.21
CA ASP A 44 -11.80 10.82 12.51
C ASP A 44 -12.23 9.94 13.70
N GLU A 45 -13.27 9.12 13.52
CA GLU A 45 -13.72 8.18 14.54
C GLU A 45 -12.89 6.89 14.54
N ILE A 46 -12.48 6.41 13.37
CA ILE A 46 -11.83 5.10 13.22
C ILE A 46 -10.31 5.20 13.43
N ILE A 47 -9.65 6.25 12.95
CA ILE A 47 -8.18 6.39 13.06
C ILE A 47 -7.68 6.31 14.50
N PRO A 48 -8.28 6.99 15.50
CA PRO A 48 -7.79 6.95 16.88
C PRO A 48 -7.86 5.56 17.54
N VAL A 49 -8.67 4.64 17.02
CA VAL A 49 -8.82 3.28 17.57
C VAL A 49 -7.97 2.23 16.86
N LEU A 50 -7.30 2.59 15.75
CA LEU A 50 -6.41 1.67 15.04
C LEU A 50 -5.04 1.63 15.72
N PRO A 51 -4.51 0.45 16.07
CA PRO A 51 -3.23 0.32 16.78
C PRO A 51 -2.03 0.33 15.81
N PHE A 52 -2.12 1.08 14.70
CA PHE A 52 -1.13 1.05 13.62
C PHE A 52 -0.53 2.42 13.35
N ALA A 53 0.70 2.43 12.84
CA ALA A 53 1.32 3.65 12.34
C ALA A 53 0.79 3.96 10.93
N LEU A 54 -0.11 4.94 10.83
CA LEU A 54 -0.81 5.28 9.59
C LEU A 54 -0.38 6.62 9.02
N THR A 55 -0.13 6.64 7.72
CA THR A 55 0.13 7.87 6.94
C THR A 55 -0.91 7.99 5.85
N ASN A 56 -1.62 9.11 5.78
CA ASN A 56 -2.70 9.29 4.81
C ASN A 56 -2.18 9.23 3.36
N VAL A 57 -2.97 8.60 2.48
CA VAL A 57 -2.77 8.60 1.03
C VAL A 57 -3.39 9.87 0.46
N PRO A 58 -2.62 10.79 -0.15
CA PRO A 58 -3.12 12.13 -0.48
C PRO A 58 -4.31 12.17 -1.44
N TRP A 59 -4.49 11.15 -2.28
CA TRP A 59 -5.57 11.07 -3.26
C TRP A 59 -6.76 10.22 -2.79
N ILE A 60 -6.71 9.61 -1.60
CA ILE A 60 -7.80 8.82 -1.02
C ILE A 60 -7.95 9.22 0.46
N PRO A 61 -8.90 10.11 0.81
CA PRO A 61 -9.06 10.61 2.18
C PRO A 61 -9.21 9.50 3.24
N GLU A 62 -9.87 8.40 2.88
CA GLU A 62 -10.05 7.23 3.73
C GLU A 62 -8.98 6.14 3.54
N GLY A 63 -7.91 6.43 2.78
CA GLY A 63 -6.80 5.53 2.47
C GLY A 63 -5.54 5.89 3.25
N PHE A 64 -4.83 4.87 3.72
CA PHE A 64 -3.65 5.02 4.57
C PHE A 64 -2.57 4.01 4.19
N HIS A 65 -1.32 4.48 4.13
CA HIS A 65 -0.16 3.61 4.23
C HIS A 65 0.00 3.09 5.65
N VAL A 66 0.46 1.85 5.77
CA VAL A 66 0.78 1.19 7.04
C VAL A 66 2.20 0.65 7.00
N SER A 67 2.85 0.56 8.16
CA SER A 67 4.20 0.02 8.26
C SER A 67 4.26 -1.42 7.76
N SER A 68 5.31 -1.76 7.00
CA SER A 68 5.56 -3.12 6.49
C SER A 68 5.83 -4.15 7.60
N THR A 69 6.15 -3.69 8.82
CA THR A 69 6.33 -4.55 9.99
C THR A 69 5.02 -4.91 10.69
N GLU A 70 3.94 -4.19 10.39
CA GLU A 70 2.63 -4.41 10.99
C GLU A 70 1.80 -5.39 10.17
N ARG A 71 0.81 -6.03 10.82
CA ARG A 71 -0.06 -7.04 10.17
C ARG A 71 -1.53 -6.68 10.33
N PRO A 72 -2.00 -5.58 9.71
CA PRO A 72 -3.38 -5.11 9.86
C PRO A 72 -4.44 -6.11 9.38
N GLY A 73 -4.09 -7.02 8.45
CA GLY A 73 -4.97 -8.11 8.03
C GLY A 73 -5.20 -9.20 9.08
N LYS A 74 -4.46 -9.20 10.20
CA LYS A 74 -4.61 -10.16 11.32
C LYS A 74 -5.22 -9.50 12.57
N HIS A 75 -6.06 -8.49 12.40
CA HIS A 75 -6.63 -7.73 13.50
C HIS A 75 -8.16 -7.84 13.50
N ILE A 76 -8.78 -7.80 14.68
CA ILE A 76 -10.23 -8.01 14.82
C ILE A 76 -11.06 -6.96 14.06
N LEU A 77 -10.55 -5.73 13.93
CA LEU A 77 -11.22 -4.68 13.17
C LEU A 77 -11.20 -4.94 11.65
N HIS A 78 -10.18 -5.65 11.14
CA HIS A 78 -10.20 -6.14 9.76
C HIS A 78 -11.29 -7.20 9.58
N GLU A 79 -11.37 -8.19 10.49
CA GLU A 79 -12.41 -9.22 10.47
C GLU A 79 -13.83 -8.64 10.61
N ALA A 80 -13.98 -7.54 11.38
CA ALA A 80 -15.24 -6.81 11.53
C ALA A 80 -15.58 -5.90 10.32
N GLY A 81 -14.68 -5.82 9.33
CA GLY A 81 -14.85 -5.01 8.13
C GLY A 81 -14.76 -3.50 8.37
N ALA A 82 -14.02 -3.06 9.38
CA ALA A 82 -13.77 -1.63 9.63
C ALA A 82 -12.82 -1.01 8.59
N TYR A 83 -11.99 -1.82 7.95
CA TYR A 83 -11.13 -1.43 6.82
C TYR A 83 -10.78 -2.64 5.96
N TYR A 84 -10.24 -2.38 4.77
CA TYR A 84 -9.77 -3.37 3.81
C TYR A 84 -8.26 -3.20 3.58
N ILE A 85 -7.53 -4.30 3.41
CA ILE A 85 -6.15 -4.23 2.91
C ILE A 85 -6.21 -3.99 1.41
N GLN A 86 -5.70 -2.85 0.97
CA GLN A 86 -5.78 -2.40 -0.42
C GLN A 86 -4.49 -1.71 -0.81
N ASP A 87 -3.97 -2.03 -2.00
CA ASP A 87 -2.80 -1.34 -2.53
C ASP A 87 -3.11 0.16 -2.73
N PRO A 88 -2.21 1.08 -2.32
CA PRO A 88 -2.43 2.53 -2.45
C PRO A 88 -2.38 3.10 -3.87
N SER A 89 -1.90 2.35 -4.87
CA SER A 89 -1.70 2.82 -6.25
C SER A 89 -2.97 2.95 -7.09
#